data_AF-A0A9E4IMK1-F1
#
_entry.id   AF-A0A9E4IMK1-F1
#
_cell.length_a   1.000
_cell.length_b   1.000
_cell.length_c   1.000
_cell.angle_alpha   90.00
_cell.angle_beta   90.00
_cell.angle_gamma   90.00
#
_symmetry.space_group_name_H-M   'P 1'
#
loop_
_entity.id
_entity.type
_entity.pdbx_description
1 polymer ?
#
loop_
_entity_poly.entity_id
_entity_poly.type
_entity_poly.pdbx_seq_one_letter_code
_entity_poly.pdbx_strand_id
1 'polypeptide(L)'
;MRRRDQDRGETRGLGGDRVEGRHAVKELLLAGIRPVRQVVLAADQDDSPILEDIIDLADEAGVDIRELPRGRFDQMAATESPQGVVAFAAPLREFAVEELVADPRAGEDANRLYLSAGAEHTERRTPAPDEAAAEDADPDPAAEDAAPDPAVEDSAPDPAVEDAAPDEPAPAAAPPTLLLVLDGISDPGNLGAILRTAECAGVTGVVLPRHRAARITPTVAKRAAGAIEHLRFAPVSGIPTALATLAEMGVWSVGLDVTATQTVWELDLADAPLALVLGAEGHGLSRLVRRRCDVTTRIPVTGRLDALNVSAAGAVALFEVLRRRSTG
;
A
#
# COMPACT_ATOMS: atom_id res chain seq x y z
N MET A 1 3.72 -31.70 21.24
CA MET A 1 4.84 -30.83 21.68
C MET A 1 5.98 -31.00 20.69
N ARG A 2 6.22 -29.95 19.86
CA ARG A 2 7.30 -29.72 18.86
C ARG A 2 6.69 -29.05 17.61
N ARG A 3 6.35 -27.76 17.74
CA ARG A 3 6.17 -26.77 16.66
C ARG A 3 7.04 -25.55 17.02
N ARG A 4 8.33 -25.79 17.20
CA ARG A 4 9.38 -24.77 17.26
C ARG A 4 10.41 -25.24 16.24
N ASP A 5 10.76 -24.37 15.29
CA ASP A 5 11.84 -24.48 14.29
C ASP A 5 11.44 -24.32 12.81
N GLN A 6 10.45 -23.48 12.48
CA GLN A 6 10.29 -22.95 11.10
C GLN A 6 10.31 -21.42 10.99
N ASP A 7 10.70 -20.71 12.05
CA ASP A 7 10.79 -19.24 12.05
C ASP A 7 12.23 -18.74 11.79
N ARG A 8 13.05 -19.54 11.07
CA ARG A 8 14.45 -19.21 10.73
C ARG A 8 14.61 -18.74 9.29
N GLY A 9 13.78 -17.77 8.91
CA GLY A 9 14.11 -16.79 7.90
C GLY A 9 13.63 -15.46 8.44
N GLU A 10 14.49 -14.71 9.13
CA GLU A 10 14.19 -13.33 9.49
C GLU A 10 13.85 -12.59 8.18
N THR A 11 12.57 -12.38 7.91
CA THR A 11 12.12 -11.46 6.89
C THR A 11 12.59 -10.07 7.32
N ARG A 12 13.72 -9.63 6.74
CA ARG A 12 14.21 -8.26 6.90
C ARG A 12 13.18 -7.34 6.23
N GLY A 13 12.46 -6.55 7.03
CA GLY A 13 11.51 -5.53 6.55
C GLY A 13 10.16 -5.54 7.26
N LEU A 14 9.17 -4.87 6.66
CA LEU A 14 7.79 -4.75 7.16
C LEU A 14 6.97 -6.05 7.11
N GLY A 15 7.34 -6.97 6.22
CA GLY A 15 6.55 -8.17 5.87
C GLY A 15 5.76 -7.97 4.59
N GLY A 16 4.64 -8.70 4.47
CA GLY A 16 3.79 -8.70 3.28
C GLY A 16 4.33 -9.48 2.07
N ASP A 17 5.50 -10.11 2.19
CA ASP A 17 6.13 -10.96 1.18
C ASP A 17 5.37 -12.27 0.91
N ARG A 18 4.44 -12.61 1.81
CA ARG A 18 3.50 -13.71 1.67
C ARG A 18 2.08 -13.22 1.96
N VAL A 19 1.20 -13.37 0.98
CA VAL A 19 -0.20 -12.93 1.04
C VAL A 19 -1.12 -14.15 0.92
N GLU A 20 -2.10 -14.28 1.80
CA GLU A 20 -3.03 -15.41 1.82
C GLU A 20 -4.48 -14.96 1.78
N GLY A 21 -5.32 -15.76 1.12
CA GLY A 21 -6.75 -15.51 0.97
C GLY A 21 -7.10 -14.84 -0.35
N ARG A 22 -8.29 -15.19 -0.85
CA ARG A 22 -8.72 -14.85 -2.22
C ARG A 22 -8.73 -13.34 -2.48
N HIS A 23 -9.36 -12.55 -1.61
CA HIS A 23 -9.42 -11.09 -1.77
C HIS A 23 -8.05 -10.41 -1.69
N ALA A 24 -7.20 -10.83 -0.75
CA ALA A 24 -5.90 -10.21 -0.58
C ALA A 24 -4.97 -10.52 -1.77
N VAL A 25 -5.02 -11.74 -2.31
CA VAL A 25 -4.24 -12.13 -3.50
C VAL A 25 -4.78 -11.46 -4.76
N LYS A 26 -6.10 -11.41 -4.95
CA LYS A 26 -6.72 -10.68 -6.05
C LYS A 26 -6.27 -9.21 -6.06
N GLU A 27 -6.37 -8.54 -4.91
CA GLU A 27 -6.00 -7.12 -4.81
C GLU A 27 -4.50 -6.89 -5.05
N LEU A 28 -3.64 -7.78 -4.56
CA LEU A 28 -2.20 -7.75 -4.84
C LEU A 28 -1.90 -7.79 -6.34
N LEU A 29 -2.55 -8.70 -7.07
CA LEU A 29 -2.36 -8.83 -8.51
C LEU A 29 -2.96 -7.63 -9.25
N LEU A 30 -4.17 -7.23 -8.89
CA LEU A 30 -4.88 -6.08 -9.47
C LEU A 30 -4.10 -4.77 -9.30
N ALA A 31 -3.51 -4.55 -8.14
CA ALA A 31 -2.70 -3.36 -7.88
C ALA A 31 -1.48 -3.30 -8.82
N GLY A 32 -0.88 -4.45 -9.15
CA GLY A 32 0.27 -4.53 -10.05
C GLY A 32 1.50 -3.76 -9.56
N ILE A 33 1.52 -3.38 -8.27
CA ILE A 33 2.54 -2.53 -7.67
C ILE A 33 3.77 -3.34 -7.27
N ARG A 34 3.55 -4.48 -6.59
CA ARG A 34 4.64 -5.29 -6.04
C ARG A 34 4.91 -6.48 -6.96
N PRO A 35 6.18 -6.77 -7.30
CA PRO A 35 6.49 -7.94 -8.09
C PRO A 35 6.00 -9.21 -7.38
N VAL A 36 5.10 -9.93 -8.03
CA VAL A 36 4.60 -11.23 -7.58
C VAL A 36 5.43 -12.31 -8.26
N ARG A 37 6.00 -13.22 -7.47
CA ARG A 37 6.87 -14.29 -7.97
C ARG A 37 6.11 -15.54 -8.34
N GLN A 38 5.05 -15.84 -7.59
CA GLN A 38 4.28 -17.07 -7.74
C GLN A 38 2.94 -16.96 -7.02
N VAL A 39 1.89 -17.54 -7.61
CA VAL A 39 0.63 -17.86 -6.96
C VAL A 39 0.53 -19.37 -6.77
N VAL A 40 0.09 -19.80 -5.59
CA VAL A 40 -0.13 -21.20 -5.25
C VAL A 40 -1.60 -21.42 -4.90
N LEU A 41 -2.23 -22.36 -5.60
CA LEU A 41 -3.62 -22.76 -5.41
C LEU A 41 -3.67 -24.13 -4.74
N ALA A 42 -4.63 -24.32 -3.85
CA ALA A 42 -5.02 -25.64 -3.39
C ALA A 42 -5.77 -26.37 -4.52
N ALA A 43 -5.49 -27.65 -4.71
CA ALA A 43 -6.26 -28.49 -5.61
C ALA A 43 -7.72 -28.64 -5.16
N ASP A 44 -8.58 -29.00 -6.11
CA ASP A 44 -10.00 -29.29 -5.89
C ASP A 44 -10.74 -28.12 -5.20
N GLN A 45 -10.46 -26.89 -5.62
CA GLN A 45 -11.23 -25.72 -5.20
C GLN A 45 -12.60 -25.72 -5.87
N ASP A 46 -13.64 -25.29 -5.13
CA ASP A 46 -14.91 -24.95 -5.75
C ASP A 46 -14.73 -23.73 -6.67
N ASP A 47 -15.31 -23.82 -7.87
CA ASP A 47 -15.37 -22.73 -8.83
C ASP A 47 -16.00 -21.49 -8.17
N SER A 48 -15.37 -20.34 -8.40
CA SER A 48 -15.89 -19.07 -7.91
C SER A 48 -15.35 -17.92 -8.75
N PRO A 49 -16.14 -16.85 -8.99
CA PRO A 49 -15.70 -15.71 -9.80
C PRO A 49 -14.38 -15.10 -9.33
N ILE A 50 -14.17 -15.04 -8.01
CA ILE A 50 -12.94 -14.49 -7.44
C ILE A 50 -11.71 -15.37 -7.74
N LEU A 51 -11.87 -16.68 -7.91
CA LEU A 51 -10.76 -17.58 -8.23
C LEU A 51 -10.41 -17.46 -9.72
N GLU A 52 -11.43 -17.34 -10.58
CA GLU A 52 -11.28 -17.03 -12.00
C GLU A 52 -10.53 -15.69 -12.18
N ASP A 53 -10.98 -14.63 -11.52
CA ASP A 53 -10.31 -13.32 -11.53
C ASP A 53 -8.83 -13.41 -11.11
N ILE A 54 -8.49 -14.26 -10.13
CA ILE A 54 -7.10 -14.42 -9.67
C ILE A 54 -6.25 -15.12 -10.73
N ILE A 55 -6.80 -16.12 -11.42
CA ILE A 55 -6.10 -16.84 -12.48
C ILE A 55 -5.86 -15.88 -13.65
N ASP A 56 -6.90 -15.18 -14.10
CA ASP A 56 -6.82 -14.22 -15.20
C ASP A 56 -5.80 -13.11 -14.91
N LEU A 57 -5.86 -12.49 -13.73
CA LEU A 57 -4.89 -11.46 -13.33
C LEU A 57 -3.45 -11.98 -13.22
N ALA A 58 -3.27 -13.23 -12.77
CA ALA A 58 -1.93 -13.83 -12.68
C ALA A 58 -1.37 -14.14 -14.07
N ASP A 59 -2.20 -14.65 -14.98
CA ASP A 59 -1.80 -14.90 -16.37
C ASP A 59 -1.48 -13.59 -17.12
N GLU A 60 -2.31 -12.55 -16.96
CA GLU A 60 -2.07 -11.22 -17.52
C GLU A 60 -0.76 -10.60 -17.01
N ALA A 61 -0.44 -10.81 -15.72
CA ALA A 61 0.80 -10.34 -15.11
C ALA A 61 2.02 -11.26 -15.40
N GLY A 62 1.83 -12.39 -16.09
CA GLY A 62 2.89 -13.36 -16.38
C GLY A 62 3.44 -14.04 -15.12
N VAL A 63 2.60 -14.24 -14.10
CA VAL A 63 2.96 -14.84 -12.81
C VAL A 63 2.71 -16.35 -12.82
N ASP A 64 3.72 -17.14 -12.46
CA ASP A 64 3.59 -18.60 -12.38
C ASP A 64 2.49 -19.02 -11.38
N ILE A 65 1.49 -19.76 -11.86
CA ILE A 65 0.46 -20.41 -11.03
C ILE A 65 0.85 -21.87 -10.79
N ARG A 66 0.89 -22.28 -9.52
CA ARG A 66 1.16 -23.66 -9.12
C ARG A 66 0.02 -24.24 -8.30
N GLU A 67 -0.49 -25.39 -8.72
CA GLU A 67 -1.47 -26.14 -7.94
C GLU A 67 -0.79 -27.15 -6.99
N LEU A 68 -1.30 -27.28 -5.76
CA LEU A 68 -0.83 -28.24 -4.76
C LEU A 68 -1.98 -29.06 -4.18
N PRO A 69 -1.79 -30.38 -3.94
CA PRO A 69 -2.76 -31.18 -3.20
C PRO A 69 -3.08 -30.58 -1.83
N ARG A 70 -4.35 -30.64 -1.41
CA ARG A 70 -4.87 -29.93 -0.22
C ARG A 70 -4.02 -30.14 1.05
N GLY A 71 -3.64 -31.38 1.35
CA GLY A 71 -2.83 -31.69 2.53
C GLY A 71 -1.42 -31.05 2.49
N ARG A 72 -0.84 -30.84 1.30
CA ARG A 72 0.46 -30.14 1.14
C ARG A 72 0.28 -28.63 1.22
N PHE A 73 -0.80 -28.12 0.64
CA PHE A 73 -1.17 -26.72 0.74
C PHE A 73 -1.39 -26.29 2.20
N ASP A 74 -2.15 -27.07 2.98
CA ASP A 74 -2.43 -26.77 4.39
C ASP A 74 -1.18 -26.81 5.28
N GLN A 75 -0.17 -27.63 4.92
CA GLN A 75 1.13 -27.64 5.58
C GLN A 75 1.98 -26.41 5.24
N MET A 76 1.80 -25.86 4.03
CA MET A 76 2.51 -24.66 3.60
C MET A 76 1.89 -23.41 4.23
N ALA A 77 0.56 -23.35 4.28
CA ALA A 77 -0.26 -22.26 4.81
C ALA A 77 0.20 -21.71 6.17
N ALA A 78 0.22 -20.39 6.31
CA ALA A 78 0.58 -19.69 7.55
C ALA A 78 -0.65 -19.24 8.34
N THR A 79 -1.80 -19.03 7.67
CA THR A 79 -3.05 -18.65 8.34
C THR A 79 -3.92 -19.86 8.66
N GLU A 80 -4.78 -19.73 9.67
CA GLU A 80 -5.71 -20.80 10.08
C GLU A 80 -6.75 -21.16 9.02
N SER A 81 -6.97 -20.28 8.03
CA SER A 81 -7.96 -20.50 6.98
C SER A 81 -7.50 -19.80 5.70
N PRO A 82 -6.60 -20.37 4.91
CA PRO A 82 -5.96 -19.66 3.80
C PRO A 82 -6.89 -19.46 2.59
N GLN A 83 -8.09 -20.04 2.64
CA GLN A 83 -9.06 -20.07 1.54
C GLN A 83 -8.52 -20.72 0.25
N GLY A 84 -7.41 -21.45 0.36
CA GLY A 84 -6.78 -22.20 -0.72
C GLY A 84 -5.99 -21.36 -1.74
N VAL A 85 -5.66 -20.11 -1.41
CA VAL A 85 -4.86 -19.25 -2.28
C VAL A 85 -3.74 -18.58 -1.47
N VAL A 86 -2.51 -18.66 -1.98
CA VAL A 86 -1.33 -17.98 -1.44
C VAL A 86 -0.57 -17.32 -2.59
N ALA A 87 -0.06 -16.12 -2.39
CA ALA A 87 0.89 -15.48 -3.30
C ALA A 87 2.19 -15.13 -2.57
N PHE A 88 3.30 -15.20 -3.28
CA PHE A 88 4.62 -14.77 -2.83
C PHE A 88 5.05 -13.53 -3.62
N ALA A 89 5.34 -12.45 -2.92
CA ALA A 89 5.65 -11.15 -3.52
C ALA A 89 6.90 -10.52 -2.89
N ALA A 90 7.39 -9.44 -3.48
CA ALA A 90 8.39 -8.60 -2.84
C ALA A 90 7.84 -8.02 -1.52
N PRO A 91 8.68 -7.82 -0.48
CA PRO A 91 8.24 -7.20 0.78
C PRO A 91 7.70 -5.78 0.56
N LEU A 92 6.86 -5.31 1.47
CA LEU A 92 6.34 -3.94 1.45
C LEU A 92 7.49 -2.92 1.54
N ARG A 93 7.39 -1.84 0.75
CA ARG A 93 8.32 -0.72 0.79
C ARG A 93 8.19 0.03 2.12
N GLU A 94 9.33 0.37 2.71
CA GLU A 94 9.41 1.25 3.87
C GLU A 94 9.62 2.69 3.39
N PHE A 95 8.85 3.62 3.95
CA PHE A 95 8.97 5.06 3.70
C PHE A 95 9.50 5.78 4.94
N ALA A 96 10.17 6.91 4.76
CA ALA A 96 10.39 7.88 5.83
C ALA A 96 9.08 8.62 6.18
N VAL A 97 9.00 9.18 7.39
CA VAL A 97 7.81 9.94 7.82
C VAL A 97 7.64 11.18 6.93
N GLU A 98 8.75 11.79 6.56
CA GLU A 98 8.83 12.98 5.73
C GLU A 98 8.29 12.70 4.32
N GLU A 99 8.57 11.53 3.76
CA GLU A 99 8.04 11.10 2.44
C GLU A 99 6.52 10.97 2.47
N LEU A 100 5.93 10.51 3.58
CA LEU A 100 4.47 10.39 3.71
C LEU A 100 3.78 11.76 3.71
N VAL A 101 4.44 12.79 4.24
CA VAL A 101 3.90 14.15 4.32
C VAL A 101 4.11 14.92 3.02
N ALA A 102 5.28 14.78 2.38
CA ALA A 102 5.66 15.55 1.20
C ALA A 102 4.80 15.26 -0.04
N ASP A 103 4.35 14.01 -0.19
CA ASP A 103 3.46 13.61 -1.27
C ASP A 103 2.28 12.79 -0.72
N PRO A 104 1.15 13.42 -0.40
CA PRO A 104 -0.03 12.71 0.12
C PRO A 104 -0.70 11.79 -0.94
N ARG A 105 -0.41 11.99 -2.23
CA ARG A 105 -1.08 11.34 -3.39
C ARG A 105 -0.27 10.20 -4.01
N ALA A 106 1.01 10.07 -3.65
CA ALA A 106 1.94 9.02 -4.10
C ALA A 106 1.42 7.57 -3.96
N GLY A 107 0.34 7.30 -3.24
CA GLY A 107 -0.23 5.96 -3.09
C GLY A 107 -0.63 5.30 -4.43
N GLU A 108 -1.13 6.08 -5.40
CA GLU A 108 -1.58 5.54 -6.70
C GLU A 108 -0.42 5.42 -7.73
N ASP A 109 0.54 6.36 -7.75
CA ASP A 109 1.60 6.43 -8.77
C ASP A 109 3.04 6.14 -8.27
N ALA A 110 3.39 6.40 -7.01
CA ALA A 110 4.81 6.35 -6.56
C ALA A 110 5.34 4.93 -6.37
N ASN A 111 4.43 3.98 -6.21
CA ASN A 111 4.73 2.57 -6.12
C ASN A 111 5.06 1.98 -7.51
N ARG A 112 4.42 2.50 -8.57
CA ARG A 112 4.71 2.19 -9.98
C ARG A 112 6.02 2.85 -10.46
N LEU A 113 6.28 4.10 -10.07
CA LEU A 113 7.47 4.86 -10.48
C LEU A 113 8.79 4.30 -9.89
N TYR A 114 8.77 3.78 -8.65
CA TYR A 114 10.00 3.34 -7.96
C TYR A 114 10.66 2.11 -8.60
N LEU A 115 9.89 1.19 -9.20
CA LEU A 115 10.45 0.02 -9.88
C LEU A 115 11.10 0.39 -11.23
N SER A 116 10.60 1.43 -11.90
CA SER A 116 11.25 1.96 -13.11
C SER A 116 12.63 2.57 -12.80
N ALA A 117 12.77 3.25 -11.65
CA ALA A 117 14.05 3.81 -11.20
C ALA A 117 15.01 2.75 -10.60
N GLY A 118 14.49 1.65 -10.05
CA GLY A 118 15.28 0.55 -9.49
C GLY A 118 15.83 -0.43 -10.54
N ALA A 119 15.24 -0.48 -11.73
CA ALA A 119 15.68 -1.35 -12.83
C ALA A 119 16.99 -0.87 -13.48
N GLU A 120 17.26 0.44 -13.50
CA GLU A 120 18.42 1.02 -14.21
C GLU A 120 19.79 0.74 -13.55
N HIS A 121 19.82 0.25 -12.31
CA HIS A 121 21.07 -0.03 -11.60
C HIS A 121 21.52 -1.50 -11.60
N THR A 122 20.78 -2.40 -12.29
CA THR A 122 21.12 -3.84 -12.33
C THR A 122 21.77 -4.26 -13.65
N GLU A 123 21.88 -3.38 -14.65
CA GLU A 123 22.39 -3.72 -16.00
C GLU A 123 23.89 -3.43 -16.25
N ARG A 124 24.72 -3.29 -15.22
CA ARG A 124 26.18 -3.31 -15.38
C ARG A 124 26.81 -4.50 -14.68
N ARG A 125 26.52 -5.69 -15.21
CA ARG A 125 27.36 -6.88 -15.01
C ARG A 125 27.89 -7.33 -16.37
N THR A 126 29.12 -6.93 -16.65
CA THR A 126 29.94 -7.43 -17.77
C THR A 126 30.03 -8.96 -17.70
N PRO A 127 29.70 -9.70 -18.77
CA PRO A 127 30.06 -11.11 -18.83
C PRO A 127 31.55 -11.27 -19.16
N ALA A 128 32.20 -12.22 -18.49
CA ALA A 128 33.57 -12.67 -18.80
C ALA A 128 33.57 -13.58 -20.06
N PRO A 129 34.70 -13.68 -20.78
CA PRO A 129 34.75 -14.27 -22.12
C PRO A 129 35.13 -15.77 -22.11
N ASP A 130 34.67 -16.47 -23.17
CA ASP A 130 35.25 -17.64 -23.87
C ASP A 130 34.10 -18.33 -24.66
N GLU A 131 34.21 -18.87 -25.86
CA GLU A 131 35.24 -19.00 -26.88
C GLU A 131 34.51 -19.44 -28.17
N ALA A 132 34.96 -18.93 -29.32
CA ALA A 132 34.97 -19.52 -30.66
C ALA A 132 33.71 -20.22 -31.26
N ALA A 133 33.16 -19.60 -32.31
CA ALA A 133 33.13 -20.20 -33.65
C ALA A 133 32.99 -19.11 -34.72
N ALA A 134 33.93 -19.11 -35.67
CA ALA A 134 33.98 -18.25 -36.83
C ALA A 134 32.99 -18.70 -37.90
N GLU A 135 32.46 -17.75 -38.69
CA GLU A 135 32.44 -17.87 -40.15
C GLU A 135 32.16 -16.52 -40.81
N ASP A 136 32.90 -16.30 -41.90
CA ASP A 136 33.07 -15.11 -42.72
C ASP A 136 31.81 -14.70 -43.51
N ALA A 137 31.66 -13.39 -43.80
CA ALA A 137 31.64 -12.87 -45.18
C ALA A 137 31.42 -11.34 -45.22
N ASP A 138 32.17 -10.71 -46.12
CA ASP A 138 32.41 -9.28 -46.38
C ASP A 138 31.18 -8.45 -46.86
N PRO A 139 31.33 -7.11 -46.94
CA PRO A 139 30.26 -6.13 -47.04
C PRO A 139 30.04 -5.49 -48.44
N ASP A 140 29.03 -4.61 -48.46
CA ASP A 140 28.96 -3.34 -49.22
C ASP A 140 28.29 -3.36 -50.62
N PRO A 141 28.08 -2.19 -51.27
CA PRO A 141 27.02 -1.18 -51.08
C PRO A 141 26.12 -1.05 -52.33
N ALA A 142 25.09 -0.19 -52.29
CA ALA A 142 24.91 0.87 -53.30
C ALA A 142 23.66 1.70 -53.02
N ALA A 143 23.87 3.01 -53.03
CA ALA A 143 22.86 4.02 -53.28
C ALA A 143 22.41 3.97 -54.75
N GLU A 144 21.19 4.40 -55.03
CA GLU A 144 20.92 5.07 -56.30
C GLU A 144 19.77 6.08 -56.17
N ASP A 145 20.05 7.22 -56.78
CA ASP A 145 19.37 8.49 -56.80
C ASP A 145 18.61 8.60 -58.13
N ALA A 146 17.36 9.09 -58.13
CA ALA A 146 16.69 9.49 -59.37
C ALA A 146 15.58 10.52 -59.11
N ALA A 147 15.92 11.73 -59.55
CA ALA A 147 15.21 12.99 -59.68
C ALA A 147 13.78 12.98 -60.31
N PRO A 148 13.06 14.14 -60.30
CA PRO A 148 11.60 14.23 -60.21
C PRO A 148 10.89 14.83 -61.47
N ASP A 149 9.62 15.24 -61.26
CA ASP A 149 8.74 16.22 -61.93
C ASP A 149 7.47 15.66 -62.63
N PRO A 150 6.38 16.46 -62.84
CA PRO A 150 5.91 17.64 -62.10
C PRO A 150 4.37 17.70 -61.87
N ALA A 151 3.97 18.63 -60.99
CA ALA A 151 2.77 19.49 -60.99
C ALA A 151 1.38 18.93 -61.38
N VAL A 152 0.45 19.00 -60.41
CA VAL A 152 -0.96 19.39 -60.66
C VAL A 152 -1.44 20.33 -59.55
N GLU A 153 -2.05 21.43 -59.99
CA GLU A 153 -2.65 22.57 -59.28
C GLU A 153 -3.75 22.17 -58.28
N ASP A 154 -3.72 22.75 -57.07
CA ASP A 154 -4.58 23.85 -56.58
C ASP A 154 -6.02 23.45 -56.22
N SER A 155 -6.24 23.29 -54.92
CA SER A 155 -7.53 23.57 -54.28
C SER A 155 -7.28 23.91 -52.81
N ALA A 156 -7.36 25.19 -52.47
CA ALA A 156 -7.34 25.65 -51.07
C ALA A 156 -8.54 25.07 -50.29
N PRO A 157 -8.33 24.47 -49.10
CA PRO A 157 -9.39 24.28 -48.13
C PRO A 157 -9.51 25.48 -47.18
N ASP A 158 -10.74 25.74 -46.75
CA ASP A 158 -11.20 26.79 -45.84
C ASP A 158 -10.34 26.98 -44.57
N PRO A 159 -10.32 28.19 -43.97
CA PRO A 159 -9.67 28.41 -42.69
C PRO A 159 -10.34 27.55 -41.61
N ALA A 160 -9.59 26.59 -41.08
CA ALA A 160 -9.98 25.82 -39.92
C ALA A 160 -10.27 26.79 -38.75
N VAL A 161 -11.50 26.74 -38.26
CA VAL A 161 -11.87 27.30 -36.96
C VAL A 161 -11.10 26.48 -35.93
N GLU A 162 -10.18 27.10 -35.20
CA GLU A 162 -9.55 26.49 -34.03
C GLU A 162 -10.65 26.16 -33.02
N ASP A 163 -11.04 24.90 -32.97
CA ASP A 163 -11.87 24.35 -31.91
C ASP A 163 -10.99 24.36 -30.65
N ALA A 164 -11.10 25.44 -29.88
CA ALA A 164 -10.46 25.57 -28.58
C ALA A 164 -10.99 24.42 -27.72
N ALA A 165 -10.15 23.40 -27.53
CA ALA A 165 -10.41 22.31 -26.60
C ALA A 165 -10.90 22.92 -25.27
N PRO A 166 -11.98 22.38 -24.68
CA PRO A 166 -12.47 22.89 -23.41
C PRO A 166 -11.33 22.82 -22.39
N ASP A 167 -11.05 23.95 -21.73
CA ASP A 167 -10.08 24.04 -20.64
C ASP A 167 -10.24 22.80 -19.73
N GLU A 168 -9.23 21.93 -19.71
CA GLU A 168 -9.19 20.83 -18.76
C GLU A 168 -9.34 21.43 -17.36
N PRO A 169 -10.30 20.96 -16.54
CA PRO A 169 -10.50 21.52 -15.22
C PRO A 169 -9.19 21.37 -14.45
N ALA A 170 -8.67 22.50 -13.94
CA ALA A 170 -7.47 22.52 -13.12
C ALA A 170 -7.54 21.40 -12.07
N PRO A 171 -6.46 20.62 -11.86
CA PRO A 171 -6.50 19.48 -10.96
C PRO A 171 -6.99 19.96 -9.59
N ALA A 172 -8.06 19.35 -9.10
CA ALA A 172 -8.60 19.64 -7.77
C ALA A 172 -7.45 19.68 -6.75
N ALA A 173 -7.48 20.61 -5.80
CA ALA A 173 -6.44 20.73 -4.78
C ALA A 173 -6.23 19.38 -4.06
N ALA A 174 -4.98 19.05 -3.71
CA ALA A 174 -4.69 17.81 -3.00
C ALA A 174 -5.46 17.73 -1.68
N PRO A 175 -6.15 16.60 -1.40
CA PRO A 175 -6.78 16.45 -0.10
C PRO A 175 -5.69 16.57 0.98
N PRO A 176 -5.99 17.24 2.11
CA PRO A 176 -4.99 17.45 3.15
C PRO A 176 -4.45 16.13 3.67
N THR A 177 -3.19 16.11 4.10
CA THR A 177 -2.55 14.92 4.66
C THR A 177 -3.39 14.32 5.78
N LEU A 178 -3.63 13.00 5.72
CA LEU A 178 -4.22 12.22 6.82
C LEU A 178 -3.33 11.02 7.09
N LEU A 179 -2.58 11.07 8.17
CA LEU A 179 -1.76 9.96 8.63
C LEU A 179 -2.45 9.22 9.76
N LEU A 180 -2.17 7.93 9.83
CA LEU A 180 -2.54 7.08 10.94
C LEU A 180 -1.29 6.65 11.70
N VAL A 181 -1.22 6.94 12.99
CA VAL A 181 -0.08 6.61 13.85
C VAL A 181 -0.51 5.54 14.85
N LEU A 182 0.19 4.41 14.86
CA LEU A 182 -0.14 3.26 15.69
C LEU A 182 0.84 3.17 16.87
N ASP A 183 0.37 3.43 18.09
CA ASP A 183 1.17 3.34 19.32
C ASP A 183 0.99 1.97 19.99
N GLY A 184 1.71 0.98 19.47
CA GLY A 184 1.84 -0.33 20.12
C GLY A 184 0.68 -1.30 19.90
N ILE A 185 -0.02 -1.23 18.76
CA ILE A 185 -1.03 -2.22 18.39
C ILE A 185 -0.38 -3.61 18.30
N SER A 186 -0.80 -4.52 19.18
CA SER A 186 -0.13 -5.80 19.39
C SER A 186 -0.89 -6.99 18.80
N ASP A 187 -2.20 -6.85 18.62
CA ASP A 187 -3.05 -7.88 18.04
C ASP A 187 -3.05 -7.80 16.49
N PRO A 188 -2.68 -8.88 15.77
CA PRO A 188 -2.70 -8.90 14.31
C PRO A 188 -4.09 -8.71 13.68
N GLY A 189 -5.15 -9.14 14.36
CA GLY A 189 -6.53 -8.98 13.91
C GLY A 189 -6.95 -7.51 13.94
N ASN A 190 -6.68 -6.81 15.03
CA ASN A 190 -6.93 -5.37 15.16
C ASN A 190 -6.08 -4.58 14.17
N LEU A 191 -4.79 -4.91 14.01
CA LEU A 191 -3.94 -4.27 13.00
C LEU A 191 -4.53 -4.40 11.60
N GLY A 192 -4.88 -5.62 11.16
CA GLY A 192 -5.47 -5.82 9.84
C GLY A 192 -6.79 -5.08 9.62
N ALA A 193 -7.67 -5.06 10.62
CA ALA A 193 -8.94 -4.32 10.56
C ALA A 193 -8.74 -2.80 10.50
N ILE A 194 -7.78 -2.28 11.25
CA ILE A 194 -7.38 -0.87 11.23
C ILE A 194 -6.85 -0.49 9.85
N LEU A 195 -5.94 -1.29 9.28
CA LEU A 195 -5.37 -0.99 7.95
C LEU A 195 -6.44 -0.99 6.86
N ARG A 196 -7.35 -1.97 6.86
CA ARG A 196 -8.49 -1.97 5.95
C ARG A 196 -9.31 -0.69 6.06
N THR A 197 -9.60 -0.28 7.29
CA THR A 197 -10.37 0.93 7.57
C THR A 197 -9.62 2.20 7.16
N ALA A 198 -8.30 2.22 7.35
CA ALA A 198 -7.45 3.34 7.00
C ALA A 198 -7.47 3.60 5.50
N GLU A 199 -7.30 2.55 4.69
CA GLU A 199 -7.38 2.63 3.23
C GLU A 199 -8.75 3.17 2.80
N CYS A 200 -9.84 2.56 3.27
CA CYS A 200 -11.20 2.99 2.92
C CYS A 200 -11.54 4.42 3.38
N ALA A 201 -10.84 4.95 4.39
CA ALA A 201 -11.03 6.31 4.89
C ALA A 201 -10.13 7.34 4.19
N GLY A 202 -9.29 6.93 3.23
CA GLY A 202 -8.38 7.82 2.51
C GLY A 202 -7.14 8.21 3.34
N VAL A 203 -6.67 7.35 4.24
CA VAL A 203 -5.41 7.56 4.94
C VAL A 203 -4.25 7.56 3.95
N THR A 204 -3.50 8.65 3.94
CA THR A 204 -2.37 8.88 3.04
C THR A 204 -1.12 8.09 3.43
N GLY A 205 -1.00 7.68 4.69
CA GLY A 205 0.12 6.86 5.17
C GLY A 205 -0.03 6.41 6.62
N VAL A 206 0.67 5.33 6.97
CA VAL A 206 0.62 4.68 8.29
C VAL A 206 2.00 4.70 8.93
N VAL A 207 2.10 5.29 10.12
CA VAL A 207 3.31 5.29 10.95
C VAL A 207 3.17 4.21 12.02
N LEU A 208 4.13 3.30 12.10
CA LEU A 208 4.11 2.17 13.05
C LEU A 208 5.49 1.92 13.67
N PRO A 209 5.58 1.38 14.89
CA PRO A 209 6.85 1.11 15.53
C PRO A 209 7.50 -0.16 14.97
N ARG A 210 8.83 -0.19 14.87
CA ARG A 210 9.61 -1.38 14.48
C ARG A 210 9.58 -2.51 15.51
N HIS A 211 9.31 -2.16 16.77
CA HIS A 211 9.40 -3.06 17.91
C HIS A 211 8.14 -2.98 18.76
N ARG A 212 7.83 -4.07 19.48
CA ARG A 212 6.73 -4.14 20.45
C ARG A 212 5.34 -3.83 19.86
N ALA A 213 5.13 -4.22 18.60
CA ALA A 213 3.84 -4.18 17.91
C ALA A 213 3.71 -5.38 16.97
N ALA A 214 2.50 -5.65 16.50
CA ALA A 214 2.25 -6.62 15.44
C ALA A 214 2.97 -6.21 14.14
N ARG A 215 3.51 -7.19 13.43
CA ARG A 215 4.09 -7.02 12.08
C ARG A 215 3.04 -7.32 11.02
N ILE A 216 3.29 -6.91 9.78
CA ILE A 216 2.43 -7.23 8.63
C ILE A 216 2.67 -8.69 8.21
N THR A 217 2.10 -9.61 8.98
CA THR A 217 2.13 -11.05 8.74
C THR A 217 1.05 -11.46 7.73
N PRO A 218 1.07 -12.71 7.21
CA PRO A 218 0.00 -13.22 6.35
C PRO A 218 -1.40 -13.08 6.96
N THR A 219 -1.53 -13.21 8.29
CA THR A 219 -2.79 -12.99 9.01
C THR A 219 -3.25 -11.54 8.90
N VAL A 220 -2.35 -10.57 9.04
CA VAL A 220 -2.65 -9.13 8.89
C VAL A 220 -3.04 -8.83 7.45
N ALA A 221 -2.24 -9.28 6.47
CA ALA A 221 -2.50 -9.09 5.05
C ALA A 221 -3.89 -9.62 4.65
N LYS A 222 -4.22 -10.83 5.10
CA LYS A 222 -5.54 -11.42 4.88
C LYS A 222 -6.67 -10.61 5.50
N ARG A 223 -6.50 -10.16 6.75
CA ARG A 223 -7.52 -9.36 7.47
C ARG A 223 -7.71 -7.97 6.86
N ALA A 224 -6.63 -7.39 6.33
CA ALA A 224 -6.65 -6.11 5.63
C ALA A 224 -7.37 -6.18 4.26
N ALA A 225 -7.57 -7.39 3.71
CA ALA A 225 -8.29 -7.63 2.47
C ALA A 225 -7.75 -6.80 1.29
N GLY A 226 -6.41 -6.74 1.16
CA GLY A 226 -5.75 -6.03 0.06
C GLY A 226 -5.36 -4.57 0.37
N ALA A 227 -5.85 -3.98 1.46
CA ALA A 227 -5.52 -2.59 1.82
C ALA A 227 -4.01 -2.32 2.00
N ILE A 228 -3.20 -3.34 2.31
CA ILE A 228 -1.75 -3.18 2.46
C ILE A 228 -1.03 -2.86 1.14
N GLU A 229 -1.67 -3.05 -0.01
CA GLU A 229 -1.08 -2.77 -1.32
C GLU A 229 -1.13 -1.29 -1.67
N HIS A 230 -2.14 -0.60 -1.12
CA HIS A 230 -2.45 0.81 -1.38
C HIS A 230 -1.94 1.74 -0.29
N LEU A 231 -1.68 1.20 0.90
CA LEU A 231 -1.15 1.97 2.02
C LEU A 231 0.37 2.08 1.99
N ARG A 232 0.85 3.26 2.37
CA ARG A 232 2.28 3.53 2.59
C ARG A 232 2.64 3.41 4.05
N PHE A 233 3.77 2.80 4.35
CA PHE A 233 4.16 2.45 5.72
C PHE A 233 5.49 3.08 6.11
N ALA A 234 5.49 3.82 7.22
CA ALA A 234 6.70 4.37 7.84
C ALA A 234 7.02 3.65 9.17
N PRO A 235 7.89 2.62 9.15
CA PRO A 235 8.36 1.96 10.36
C PRO A 235 9.39 2.81 11.12
N VAL A 236 9.04 3.24 12.33
CA VAL A 236 9.86 4.15 13.15
C VAL A 236 10.45 3.45 14.38
N SER A 237 11.57 3.98 14.89
CA SER A 237 12.19 3.51 16.14
C SER A 237 11.38 3.87 17.38
N GLY A 238 10.57 4.93 17.33
CA GLY A 238 9.66 5.32 18.38
C GLY A 238 8.64 6.37 17.95
N ILE A 239 7.38 6.19 18.35
CA ILE A 239 6.28 7.11 18.04
C ILE A 239 6.53 8.54 18.57
N PRO A 240 7.04 8.78 19.80
CA PRO A 240 7.25 10.15 20.28
C PRO A 240 8.19 10.99 19.40
N THR A 241 9.23 10.38 18.83
CA THR A 241 10.14 11.05 17.90
C THR A 241 9.45 11.33 16.57
N ALA A 242 8.69 10.36 16.04
CA ALA A 242 7.93 10.56 14.81
C ALA A 242 6.89 11.70 14.94
N LEU A 243 6.19 11.79 16.09
CA LEU A 243 5.28 12.91 16.35
C LEU A 243 6.00 14.26 16.43
N ALA A 244 7.27 14.27 16.86
CA ALA A 244 8.05 15.51 16.85
C ALA A 244 8.39 15.98 15.44
N THR A 245 8.86 15.06 14.59
CA THR A 245 9.08 15.32 13.16
C THR A 245 7.80 15.78 12.48
N LEU A 246 6.65 15.13 12.74
CA LEU A 246 5.37 15.52 12.16
C LEU A 246 4.96 16.94 12.54
N ALA A 247 5.15 17.34 13.81
CA ALA A 247 4.87 18.69 14.26
C ALA A 247 5.77 19.73 13.58
N GLU A 248 7.05 19.43 13.37
CA GLU A 248 7.99 20.30 12.62
C GLU A 248 7.56 20.48 11.16
N MET A 249 6.86 19.50 10.59
CA MET A 249 6.30 19.53 9.25
C MET A 249 4.87 20.12 9.17
N GLY A 250 4.34 20.64 10.28
CA GLY A 250 3.00 21.25 10.32
C GLY A 250 1.85 20.25 10.31
N VAL A 251 2.09 18.99 10.67
CA VAL A 251 1.05 17.97 10.84
C VAL A 251 0.61 17.90 12.29
N TRP A 252 -0.67 18.17 12.54
CA TRP A 252 -1.26 18.12 13.88
C TRP A 252 -1.48 16.69 14.33
N SER A 253 -1.17 16.39 15.58
CA SER A 253 -1.35 15.06 16.17
C SER A 253 -2.55 15.00 17.10
N VAL A 254 -3.50 14.11 16.79
CA VAL A 254 -4.74 13.93 17.55
C VAL A 254 -4.80 12.52 18.12
N GLY A 255 -4.63 12.39 19.43
CA GLY A 255 -4.67 11.12 20.12
C GLY A 255 -6.08 10.70 20.55
N LEU A 256 -6.48 9.46 20.25
CA LEU A 256 -7.67 8.87 20.85
C LEU A 256 -7.39 8.42 22.29
N ASP A 257 -8.07 9.06 23.23
CA ASP A 257 -7.94 8.80 24.66
C ASP A 257 -9.31 8.90 25.32
N VAL A 258 -9.76 7.82 25.97
CA VAL A 258 -11.05 7.77 26.67
C VAL A 258 -11.19 8.81 27.78
N THR A 259 -10.06 9.29 28.32
CA THR A 259 -10.01 10.30 29.38
C THR A 259 -10.03 11.74 28.86
N ALA A 260 -10.01 11.95 27.54
CA ALA A 260 -10.07 13.28 26.94
C ALA A 260 -11.40 13.98 27.27
N THR A 261 -11.36 15.31 27.38
CA THR A 261 -12.55 16.14 27.64
C THR A 261 -13.31 16.45 26.35
N GLN A 262 -12.60 16.77 25.27
CA GLN A 262 -13.14 17.03 23.94
C GLN A 262 -13.56 15.72 23.26
N THR A 263 -14.67 15.77 22.52
CA THR A 263 -15.15 14.64 21.72
C THR A 263 -14.67 14.71 20.27
N VAL A 264 -14.67 13.56 19.58
CA VAL A 264 -14.30 13.50 18.15
C VAL A 264 -15.24 14.37 17.28
N TRP A 265 -16.46 14.62 17.75
CA TRP A 265 -17.45 15.48 17.10
C TRP A 265 -17.19 16.98 17.27
N GLU A 266 -16.19 17.36 18.05
CA GLU A 266 -15.82 18.76 18.32
C GLU A 266 -14.42 19.08 17.78
N LEU A 267 -13.85 18.20 16.95
CA LEU A 267 -12.47 18.29 16.48
C LEU A 267 -12.28 19.35 15.38
N ASP A 268 -11.81 20.54 15.76
CA ASP A 268 -11.57 21.67 14.85
C ASP A 268 -10.28 21.54 13.98
N LEU A 269 -9.72 20.33 13.89
CA LEU A 269 -8.47 20.05 13.16
C LEU A 269 -8.66 19.10 11.97
N ALA A 270 -9.90 18.74 11.65
CA ALA A 270 -10.16 17.72 10.63
C ALA A 270 -9.72 18.17 9.24
N ASP A 271 -9.82 19.46 8.91
CA ASP A 271 -9.47 20.00 7.59
C ASP A 271 -7.98 20.37 7.49
N ALA A 272 -7.24 20.30 8.59
CA ALA A 272 -5.79 20.50 8.61
C ALA A 272 -5.03 19.20 8.27
N PRO A 273 -3.73 19.29 7.90
CA PRO A 273 -2.83 18.15 7.90
C PRO A 273 -2.84 17.48 9.28
N LEU A 274 -3.24 16.21 9.33
CA LEU A 274 -3.61 15.52 10.56
C LEU A 274 -2.95 14.14 10.66
N ALA A 275 -2.48 13.81 11.85
CA ALA A 275 -2.03 12.49 12.26
C ALA A 275 -2.92 11.98 13.40
N LEU A 276 -3.83 11.06 13.08
CA LEU A 276 -4.68 10.40 14.09
C LEU A 276 -3.85 9.31 14.79
N VAL A 277 -3.78 9.35 16.12
CA VAL A 277 -2.97 8.42 16.92
C VAL A 277 -3.86 7.44 17.67
N LEU A 278 -3.66 6.14 17.42
CA LEU A 278 -4.36 5.04 18.09
C LEU A 278 -3.41 4.33 19.05
N GLY A 279 -3.87 4.11 20.28
CA GLY A 279 -3.11 3.40 21.31
C GLY A 279 -3.40 1.90 21.38
N ALA A 280 -2.53 1.18 22.08
CA ALA A 280 -2.67 -0.25 22.33
C ALA A 280 -3.93 -0.61 23.11
N GLU A 281 -4.35 -1.87 23.00
CA GLU A 281 -5.48 -2.39 23.76
C GLU A 281 -5.24 -2.29 25.28
N GLY A 282 -6.29 -1.89 26.02
CA GLY A 282 -6.30 -1.78 27.48
C GLY A 282 -5.59 -0.54 28.03
N HIS A 283 -4.36 -0.26 27.60
CA HIS A 283 -3.55 0.85 28.12
C HIS A 283 -3.77 2.16 27.35
N GLY A 284 -4.33 2.09 26.14
CA GLY A 284 -4.48 3.23 25.26
C GLY A 284 -3.12 3.81 24.83
N LEU A 285 -3.05 5.13 24.71
CA LEU A 285 -1.82 5.83 24.34
C LEU A 285 -0.77 5.69 25.45
N SER A 286 0.47 5.39 25.06
CA SER A 286 1.58 5.43 25.99
C SER A 286 1.78 6.84 26.55
N ARG A 287 2.27 6.94 27.79
CA ARG A 287 2.39 8.21 28.52
C ARG A 287 3.17 9.28 27.76
N LEU A 288 4.21 8.89 27.01
CA LEU A 288 5.02 9.83 26.22
C LEU A 288 4.28 10.28 24.97
N VAL A 289 3.60 9.37 24.27
CA VAL A 289 2.82 9.67 23.07
C VAL A 289 1.65 10.60 23.41
N ARG A 290 0.86 10.27 24.44
CA ARG A 290 -0.24 11.11 24.92
C ARG A 290 0.21 12.55 25.24
N ARG A 291 1.39 12.73 25.85
CA ARG A 291 1.94 14.07 26.15
C ARG A 291 2.41 14.83 24.92
N ARG A 292 2.75 14.13 23.84
CA ARG A 292 3.28 14.72 22.62
C ARG A 292 2.17 15.04 21.61
N CYS A 293 1.02 14.37 21.71
CA CYS A 293 -0.17 14.74 20.95
C CYS A 293 -0.53 16.20 21.21
N ASP A 294 -0.81 16.94 20.14
CA ASP A 294 -1.25 18.34 20.23
C ASP A 294 -2.65 18.44 20.84
N VAL A 295 -3.50 17.49 20.49
CA VAL A 295 -4.85 17.34 21.03
C VAL A 295 -5.13 15.88 21.38
N THR A 296 -5.92 15.66 22.43
CA THR A 296 -6.51 14.35 22.71
C THR A 296 -8.02 14.46 22.64
N THR A 297 -8.66 13.44 22.06
CA THR A 297 -10.11 13.41 21.89
C THR A 297 -10.68 12.04 22.24
N ARG A 298 -11.96 11.98 22.61
CA ARG A 298 -12.67 10.74 22.92
C ARG A 298 -13.86 10.51 22.01
N ILE A 299 -14.21 9.24 21.84
CA ILE A 299 -15.50 8.84 21.29
C ILE A 299 -16.48 8.75 22.46
N PRO A 300 -17.57 9.53 22.48
CA PRO A 300 -18.54 9.43 23.55
C PRO A 300 -19.28 8.09 23.47
N VAL A 301 -19.44 7.47 24.64
CA VAL A 301 -20.13 6.20 24.83
C VAL A 301 -21.30 6.40 25.80
N THR A 302 -22.44 5.77 25.51
CA THR A 302 -23.65 5.84 26.34
C THR A 302 -23.97 4.54 27.07
N GLY A 303 -23.19 3.48 26.79
CA GLY A 303 -23.34 2.17 27.38
C GLY A 303 -22.67 2.03 28.75
N ARG A 304 -22.63 0.81 29.27
CA ARG A 304 -21.95 0.46 30.54
C ARG A 304 -20.45 0.20 30.39
N LEU A 305 -19.95 0.12 29.16
CA LEU A 305 -18.54 -0.08 28.85
C LEU A 305 -17.91 1.27 28.53
N ASP A 306 -16.68 1.46 29.00
CA ASP A 306 -15.99 2.75 28.93
C ASP A 306 -15.19 2.96 27.64
N ALA A 307 -15.04 1.91 26.80
CA ALA A 307 -14.22 1.95 25.61
C ALA A 307 -14.72 1.00 24.50
N LEU A 308 -14.43 1.39 23.26
CA LEU A 308 -14.57 0.53 22.08
C LEU A 308 -13.30 -0.29 21.87
N ASN A 309 -13.41 -1.37 21.07
CA ASN A 309 -12.23 -2.00 20.48
C ASN A 309 -11.47 -0.96 19.64
N VAL A 310 -10.13 -1.01 19.67
CA VAL A 310 -9.28 -0.01 19.00
C VAL A 310 -9.54 0.11 17.49
N SER A 311 -9.86 -1.00 16.80
CA SER A 311 -10.20 -0.95 15.37
C SER A 311 -11.53 -0.23 15.11
N ALA A 312 -12.54 -0.46 15.95
CA ALA A 312 -13.81 0.26 15.87
C ALA A 312 -13.65 1.74 16.25
N ALA A 313 -12.83 2.06 17.25
CA ALA A 313 -12.51 3.42 17.62
C ALA A 313 -11.80 4.16 16.47
N GLY A 314 -10.81 3.51 15.85
CA GLY A 314 -10.12 4.02 14.67
C GLY A 314 -11.09 4.29 13.53
N ALA A 315 -12.03 3.37 13.25
CA ALA A 315 -13.05 3.55 12.22
C ALA A 315 -13.91 4.79 12.46
N VAL A 316 -14.47 4.94 13.66
CA VAL A 316 -15.32 6.09 14.00
C VAL A 316 -14.56 7.40 13.83
N ALA A 317 -13.32 7.49 14.33
CA ALA A 317 -12.53 8.70 14.26
C ALA A 317 -12.10 9.04 12.82
N LEU A 318 -11.63 8.05 12.05
CA LEU A 318 -11.23 8.26 10.65
C LEU A 318 -12.40 8.70 9.78
N PHE A 319 -13.56 8.05 9.91
CA PHE A 319 -14.74 8.42 9.13
C PHE A 319 -15.36 9.75 9.57
N GLU A 320 -15.17 10.18 10.82
CA GLU A 320 -15.54 11.53 11.25
C GLU A 320 -14.64 12.60 10.59
N VAL A 321 -13.33 12.34 10.47
CA VAL A 321 -12.42 13.22 9.72
C VAL A 321 -12.83 13.27 8.24
N LEU A 322 -13.06 12.11 7.63
CA LEU A 322 -13.52 12.03 6.23
C LEU A 322 -14.82 12.81 6.02
N ARG A 323 -15.82 12.61 6.89
CA ARG A 323 -17.11 13.31 6.82
C ARG A 323 -16.92 14.83 6.84
N ARG A 324 -16.05 15.36 7.70
CA ARG A 324 -15.76 16.79 7.77
C ARG A 324 -15.13 17.30 6.48
N ARG A 325 -14.09 16.61 5.99
CA ARG A 325 -13.40 16.96 4.75
C ARG A 325 -14.26 16.85 3.50
N SER A 326 -15.33 16.05 3.52
CA SER A 326 -16.29 15.95 2.42
C SER A 326 -17.43 16.97 2.47
N THR A 327 -17.66 17.60 3.63
CA THR A 327 -18.81 18.51 3.85
C THR A 327 -18.40 19.98 3.98
N GLY A 328 -17.12 20.26 4.24
CA GLY A 328 -16.52 21.61 4.24
C GLY A 328 -15.91 21.95 2.90
#